data_AF-A0A950FH49-F1
#
_entry.id   AF-A0A950FH49-F1
#
_cell.length_a   1.000
_cell.length_b   1.000
_cell.length_c   1.000
_cell.angle_alpha   90.00
_cell.angle_beta   90.00
_cell.angle_gamma   90.00
#
_symmetry.space_group_name_H-M   'P 1'
#
loop_
_entity.id
_entity.type
_entity.pdbx_description
1 polymer ?
#
loop_
_entity_poly.entity_id
_entity_poly.type
_entity_poly.pdbx_seq_one_letter_code
_entity_poly.pdbx_strand_id
1 'polypeptide(L)'
;MKLRKAPIGNLTLQRLDQSLAEDLLTEAYSSEEIADQLRAIGGDPEAIGERGQALVKGLLGNADLHSRPGHLSTSPFGGVPLSERRHDAFFDSAKRDFAFRQLLRAYRAGIISYDTFSLEQSSLESAASEAGRSTFKAFGKTYASEREAVIDFLEAITPAEVAASEAIREWLQTCQIDCIKGGLKMVAEREGYHGRAFAERLIELGRTVPASVRPEIRESIDYLRDTNLSDLEKLQRTISRYPNPEDAMQPLFEFISSLQEDQQTKEMLRLFAADELSTLRWQNTLCVVLTEMKRNGQIAA
;
A
#
# COMPACT_ATOMS: atom_id res chain seq x y z
N MET A 1 59.38 -14.95 -18.97
CA MET A 1 59.88 -13.64 -18.49
C MET A 1 58.77 -13.02 -17.63
N LYS A 2 58.64 -13.37 -16.35
CA LYS A 2 59.07 -12.65 -15.12
C LYS A 2 58.70 -11.16 -15.02
N LEU A 3 57.70 -10.90 -14.14
CA LEU A 3 57.48 -9.76 -13.20
C LEU A 3 57.19 -8.37 -13.83
N ARG A 4 56.30 -7.51 -13.30
CA ARG A 4 56.16 -7.04 -11.91
C ARG A 4 54.74 -6.49 -11.56
N LYS A 5 54.46 -6.51 -10.25
CA LYS A 5 53.33 -5.90 -9.52
C LYS A 5 53.52 -4.39 -9.25
N ALA A 6 52.37 -3.67 -9.18
CA ALA A 6 51.95 -2.57 -8.26
C ALA A 6 52.74 -1.22 -8.28
N PRO A 7 52.12 -0.03 -7.99
CA PRO A 7 51.32 0.22 -6.78
C PRO A 7 50.07 1.13 -6.85
N ILE A 8 49.42 1.09 -5.70
CA ILE A 8 48.24 1.77 -5.14
C ILE A 8 48.33 3.31 -5.17
N GLY A 9 47.18 3.99 -5.34
CA GLY A 9 46.98 5.35 -4.80
C GLY A 9 45.86 6.16 -5.46
N ASN A 10 44.69 6.27 -4.81
CA ASN A 10 44.08 7.56 -4.40
C ASN A 10 42.63 7.39 -3.91
N LEU A 11 42.52 7.05 -2.61
CA LEU A 11 41.41 7.40 -1.74
C LEU A 11 41.52 8.89 -1.40
N THR A 12 41.08 9.80 -2.27
CA THR A 12 41.09 11.24 -1.97
C THR A 12 40.02 12.05 -2.72
N LEU A 13 38.92 11.42 -3.13
CA LEU A 13 37.79 12.12 -3.79
C LEU A 13 36.43 11.94 -3.08
N GLN A 14 36.39 11.24 -1.94
CA GLN A 14 35.15 11.05 -1.16
C GLN A 14 35.07 11.85 0.15
N ARG A 15 36.07 12.69 0.46
CA ARG A 15 36.10 13.46 1.72
C ARG A 15 35.89 14.97 1.59
N LEU A 16 35.76 15.50 0.37
CA LEU A 16 35.58 16.94 0.15
C LEU A 16 34.12 17.37 -0.02
N ASP A 17 33.18 16.44 -0.16
CA ASP A 17 31.76 16.77 -0.39
C ASP A 17 30.91 16.77 0.90
N GLN A 18 31.45 16.25 2.00
CA GLN A 18 30.72 16.14 3.27
C GLN A 18 30.97 17.34 4.20
N SER A 19 32.10 18.05 4.05
CA SER A 19 32.37 19.25 4.87
C SER A 19 31.65 20.50 4.36
N LEU A 20 31.28 20.57 3.08
CA LEU A 20 30.56 21.73 2.54
C LEU A 20 29.07 21.77 2.93
N ALA A 21 28.49 20.61 3.25
CA ALA A 21 27.10 20.50 3.72
C ALA A 21 26.95 20.81 5.22
N GLU A 22 28.02 20.70 6.00
CA GLU A 22 28.01 21.05 7.42
C GLU A 22 28.07 22.57 7.64
N ASP A 23 28.69 23.33 6.73
CA ASP A 23 28.84 24.79 6.87
C ASP A 23 27.57 25.59 6.49
N LEU A 24 26.67 25.05 5.67
CA LEU A 24 25.46 25.78 5.24
C LEU A 24 24.27 25.68 6.21
N LEU A 25 24.34 24.84 7.25
CA LEU A 25 23.25 24.65 8.22
C LEU A 25 23.49 25.30 9.58
N THR A 26 24.64 25.95 9.78
CA THR A 26 25.04 26.65 11.01
C THR A 26 24.69 28.14 11.01
N GLU A 27 24.33 28.74 9.86
CA GLU A 27 24.06 30.18 9.73
C GLU A 27 22.59 30.60 9.96
N ALA A 28 21.83 29.91 10.82
CA ALA A 28 20.45 30.32 11.06
C ALA A 28 20.26 31.27 12.24
N TYR A 29 20.96 31.08 13.36
CA TYR A 29 21.03 32.07 14.45
C TYR A 29 22.27 31.77 15.29
N SER A 30 23.08 32.78 15.57
CA SER A 30 24.19 32.65 16.52
C SER A 30 23.65 32.37 17.94
N SER A 31 24.47 31.75 18.78
CA SER A 31 24.15 31.58 20.22
C SER A 31 23.85 32.91 20.92
N GLU A 32 24.36 34.01 20.39
CA GLU A 32 24.10 35.37 20.87
C GLU A 32 22.70 35.86 20.48
N GLU A 33 22.24 35.58 19.26
CA GLU A 33 20.87 35.92 18.82
C GLU A 33 19.80 35.14 19.59
N ILE A 34 20.08 33.89 19.97
CA ILE A 34 19.19 33.08 20.82
C ILE A 34 19.15 33.65 22.24
N ALA A 35 20.30 34.08 22.79
CA ALA A 35 20.36 34.71 24.11
C ALA A 35 19.64 36.08 24.13
N ASP A 36 19.69 36.82 23.02
CA ASP A 36 19.02 38.12 22.89
C ASP A 36 17.50 37.98 22.75
N GLN A 37 17.01 36.99 22.00
CA GLN A 37 15.59 36.68 21.94
C GLN A 37 15.05 36.20 23.30
N LEU A 38 15.82 35.42 24.05
CA LEU A 38 15.47 35.02 25.42
C LEU A 38 15.40 36.21 26.37
N ARG A 39 16.35 37.15 26.28
CA ARG A 39 16.33 38.40 27.05
C ARG A 39 15.14 39.28 26.68
N ALA A 40 14.78 39.34 25.39
CA ALA A 40 13.65 40.13 24.89
C ALA A 40 12.28 39.71 25.45
N ILE A 41 12.12 38.44 25.83
CA ILE A 41 10.92 37.92 26.49
C ILE A 41 11.02 37.88 28.03
N GLY A 42 12.03 38.55 28.60
CA GLY A 42 12.26 38.63 30.06
C GLY A 42 12.90 37.37 30.66
N GLY A 43 13.57 36.56 29.84
CA GLY A 43 14.28 35.35 30.26
C GLY A 43 15.74 35.61 30.64
N ASP A 44 16.23 34.86 31.61
CA ASP A 44 17.65 34.82 32.00
C ASP A 44 18.33 33.63 31.29
N PRO A 45 19.30 33.88 30.38
CA PRO A 45 19.99 32.84 29.63
C PRO A 45 20.91 31.96 30.49
N GLU A 46 21.19 32.29 31.76
CA GLU A 46 21.94 31.40 32.65
C GLU A 46 21.06 30.40 33.42
N ALA A 47 19.73 30.53 33.37
CA ALA A 47 18.76 29.71 34.11
C ALA A 47 17.96 28.72 33.22
N ILE A 48 18.56 28.22 32.13
CA ILE A 48 17.87 27.55 31.00
C ILE A 48 17.25 26.18 31.34
N GLY A 49 17.72 25.47 32.38
CA GLY A 49 17.36 24.06 32.64
C GLY A 49 15.86 23.79 32.86
N GLU A 50 15.19 24.55 33.73
CA GLU A 50 13.78 24.29 34.09
C GLU A 50 12.77 24.93 33.14
N ARG A 51 13.14 26.03 32.46
CA ARG A 51 12.24 26.75 31.54
C ARG A 51 12.30 26.25 30.10
N GLY A 52 13.38 25.61 29.67
CA GLY A 52 13.41 24.91 28.38
C GLY A 52 12.31 23.85 28.27
N GLN A 53 12.03 23.15 29.38
CA GLN A 53 10.93 22.19 29.49
C GLN A 53 9.54 22.87 29.44
N ALA A 54 9.40 24.05 30.04
CA ALA A 54 8.15 24.83 30.02
C ALA A 54 7.84 25.43 28.62
N LEU A 55 8.87 25.85 27.87
CA LEU A 55 8.74 26.38 26.52
C LEU A 55 8.27 25.30 25.53
N VAL A 56 8.84 24.09 25.61
CA VAL A 56 8.41 22.93 24.82
C VAL A 56 6.95 22.58 25.12
N LYS A 57 6.55 22.60 26.41
CA LYS A 57 5.18 22.32 26.83
C LYS A 57 4.17 23.38 26.36
N GLY A 58 4.56 24.65 26.32
CA GLY A 58 3.71 25.76 25.85
C GLY A 58 3.48 25.76 24.33
N LEU A 59 4.47 25.34 23.55
CA LEU A 59 4.35 25.24 22.08
C LEU A 59 3.42 24.10 21.64
N LEU A 60 3.26 23.07 22.47
CA LEU A 60 2.43 21.89 22.18
C LEU A 60 0.95 22.05 22.59
N GLY A 61 0.60 23.04 23.43
CA GLY A 61 -0.74 23.12 24.06
C GLY A 61 -1.81 23.96 23.36
N ASN A 62 -1.50 24.75 22.33
CA ASN A 62 -2.40 25.79 21.80
C ASN A 62 -3.18 25.42 20.52
N ALA A 63 -3.28 24.13 20.15
CA ALA A 63 -3.69 23.75 18.79
C ALA A 63 -5.15 23.29 18.60
N ASP A 64 -6.05 23.43 19.58
CA ASP A 64 -7.31 22.67 19.55
C ASP A 64 -8.56 23.50 19.84
N LEU A 65 -9.22 24.05 18.81
CA LEU A 65 -10.64 24.42 18.86
C LEU A 65 -11.33 24.48 17.48
N HIS A 66 -12.42 23.70 17.38
CA HIS A 66 -13.62 23.79 16.53
C HIS A 66 -13.77 22.80 15.38
N SER A 67 -14.66 21.81 15.58
CA SER A 67 -15.65 21.39 14.58
C SER A 67 -16.85 20.67 15.23
N ARG A 68 -18.06 21.02 14.79
CA ARG A 68 -19.36 20.45 15.20
C ARG A 68 -19.88 19.47 14.12
N PRO A 69 -20.78 18.53 14.47
CA PRO A 69 -21.10 17.37 13.64
C PRO A 69 -22.30 17.59 12.71
N GLY A 70 -22.19 17.09 11.48
CA GLY A 70 -23.30 16.90 10.53
C GLY A 70 -23.65 15.42 10.39
N HIS A 71 -24.93 15.12 10.55
CA HIS A 71 -25.55 13.79 10.43
C HIS A 71 -25.99 13.52 8.98
N LEU A 72 -25.96 12.25 8.50
CA LEU A 72 -26.90 11.61 7.53
C LEU A 72 -26.41 10.14 7.28
N SER A 73 -27.21 9.12 7.58
CA SER A 73 -28.17 8.38 6.71
C SER A 73 -27.54 7.27 5.85
N THR A 74 -28.14 6.07 5.90
CA THR A 74 -27.50 4.75 5.69
C THR A 74 -27.70 4.13 4.29
N SER A 75 -26.60 3.69 3.69
CA SER A 75 -26.47 2.74 2.56
C SER A 75 -25.60 1.56 3.03
N PRO A 76 -25.80 0.31 2.56
CA PRO A 76 -25.07 -0.86 3.08
C PRO A 76 -23.56 -0.87 2.79
N PHE A 77 -23.05 0.01 1.93
CA PHE A 77 -21.61 0.25 1.74
C PHE A 77 -21.37 1.77 1.66
N GLY A 78 -21.09 2.39 2.82
CA GLY A 78 -21.12 3.84 3.02
C GLY A 78 -20.07 4.63 2.22
N GLY A 79 -20.52 5.71 1.56
CA GLY A 79 -19.66 6.69 0.91
C GLY A 79 -19.04 7.69 1.88
N VAL A 80 -17.81 8.14 1.60
CA VAL A 80 -17.10 9.18 2.36
C VAL A 80 -16.72 10.32 1.40
N PRO A 81 -16.88 11.60 1.79
CA PRO A 81 -16.43 12.71 0.97
C PRO A 81 -14.90 12.88 1.04
N LEU A 82 -14.28 13.03 -0.14
CA LEU A 82 -12.87 13.34 -0.36
C LEU A 82 -12.72 14.84 -0.64
N SER A 83 -12.13 15.64 0.26
CA SER A 83 -11.42 16.87 -0.17
C SER A 83 -10.54 17.59 0.86
N GLU A 84 -10.67 17.36 2.18
CA GLU A 84 -9.91 18.20 3.15
C GLU A 84 -8.55 17.63 3.62
N ARG A 85 -8.25 16.34 3.47
CA ARG A 85 -7.11 15.69 4.17
C ARG A 85 -5.70 15.94 3.63
N ARG A 86 -5.52 16.58 2.46
CA ARG A 86 -4.18 16.72 1.84
C ARG A 86 -3.27 17.75 2.53
N HIS A 87 -3.85 18.74 3.21
CA HIS A 87 -3.07 19.81 3.84
C HIS A 87 -2.48 19.39 5.20
N ASP A 88 -3.16 18.52 5.93
CA ASP A 88 -2.81 18.20 7.32
C ASP A 88 -1.56 17.32 7.42
N ALA A 89 -1.43 16.29 6.56
CA ALA A 89 -0.31 15.35 6.62
C ALA A 89 1.06 15.99 6.30
N PHE A 90 1.09 16.95 5.36
CA PHE A 90 2.31 17.69 5.05
C PHE A 90 2.70 18.63 6.20
N PHE A 91 1.70 19.29 6.79
CA PHE A 91 1.92 20.17 7.94
C PHE A 91 2.44 19.42 9.16
N ASP A 92 1.97 18.19 9.40
CA ASP A 92 2.40 17.38 10.54
C ASP A 92 3.82 16.83 10.37
N SER A 93 4.20 16.44 9.15
CA SER A 93 5.60 16.06 8.86
C SER A 93 6.56 17.23 9.06
N ALA A 94 6.21 18.43 8.60
CA ALA A 94 7.04 19.62 8.74
C ALA A 94 7.20 20.05 10.22
N LYS A 95 6.12 19.96 11.00
CA LYS A 95 6.16 20.21 12.46
C LYS A 95 7.07 19.22 13.19
N ARG A 96 7.03 17.94 12.83
CA ARG A 96 7.87 16.90 13.43
C ARG A 96 9.35 17.12 13.13
N ASP A 97 9.69 17.41 11.87
CA ASP A 97 11.07 17.69 11.48
C ASP A 97 11.62 18.92 12.19
N PHE A 98 10.78 19.94 12.37
CA PHE A 98 11.13 21.10 13.19
C PHE A 98 11.39 20.71 14.65
N ALA A 99 10.47 19.96 15.28
CA ALA A 99 10.60 19.53 16.67
C ALA A 99 11.87 18.68 16.91
N PHE A 100 12.17 17.73 16.01
CA PHE A 100 13.38 16.92 16.08
C PHE A 100 14.66 17.77 15.96
N ARG A 101 14.68 18.74 15.04
CA ARG A 101 15.82 19.66 14.89
C ARG A 101 16.04 20.52 16.13
N GLN A 102 14.98 20.98 16.79
CA GLN A 102 15.10 21.71 18.05
C GLN A 102 15.65 20.83 19.17
N LEU A 103 15.17 19.59 19.27
CA LEU A 103 15.65 18.62 20.26
C LEU A 103 17.13 18.31 20.06
N LEU A 104 17.57 18.12 18.81
CA LEU A 104 18.97 17.88 18.46
C LEU A 104 19.86 19.10 18.76
N ARG A 105 19.37 20.33 18.52
CA ARG A 105 20.08 21.56 18.87
C ARG A 105 20.27 21.69 20.38
N ALA A 106 19.21 21.44 21.17
CA ALA A 106 19.30 21.48 22.63
C ALA A 106 20.29 20.46 23.19
N TYR A 107 20.31 19.23 22.64
CA TYR A 107 21.28 18.21 23.03
C TYR A 107 22.73 18.60 22.69
N ARG A 108 22.97 19.08 21.46
CA ARG A 108 24.31 19.54 21.02
C ARG A 108 24.83 20.74 21.81
N ALA A 109 23.94 21.62 22.26
CA ALA A 109 24.28 22.75 23.12
C ALA A 109 24.52 22.35 24.58
N GLY A 110 24.36 21.07 24.96
CA GLY A 110 24.50 20.60 26.34
C GLY A 110 23.37 21.05 27.27
N ILE A 111 22.26 21.56 26.71
CA ILE A 111 21.11 22.04 27.49
C ILE A 111 20.32 20.86 28.08
N ILE A 112 20.26 19.73 27.34
CA ILE A 112 19.62 18.49 27.79
C ILE A 112 20.63 17.35 27.78
N SER A 113 20.44 16.38 28.68
CA SER A 113 21.26 15.16 28.72
C SER A 113 20.91 14.23 27.57
N TYR A 114 21.77 13.25 27.32
CA TYR A 114 21.50 12.18 26.35
C TYR A 114 20.23 11.40 26.69
N ASP A 115 20.01 11.09 27.97
CA ASP A 115 18.83 10.33 28.40
C ASP A 115 17.53 11.10 28.13
N THR A 116 17.52 12.42 28.39
CA THR A 116 16.39 13.29 28.05
C THR A 116 16.19 13.37 26.54
N PHE A 117 17.26 13.52 25.76
CA PHE A 117 17.19 13.52 24.30
C PHE A 117 16.59 12.21 23.77
N SER A 118 17.07 11.06 24.24
CA SER A 118 16.61 9.74 23.82
C SER A 118 15.13 9.49 24.17
N LEU A 119 14.70 9.94 25.35
CA LEU A 119 13.31 9.79 25.80
C LEU A 119 12.35 10.65 24.96
N GLU A 120 12.71 11.91 24.71
CA GLU A 120 11.91 12.82 23.88
C GLU A 120 11.89 12.40 22.41
N GLN A 121 13.01 11.90 21.87
CA GLN A 121 13.03 11.31 20.53
C GLN A 121 12.05 10.13 20.43
N SER A 122 12.11 9.21 21.39
CA SER A 122 11.20 8.06 21.46
C SER A 122 9.74 8.50 21.58
N SER A 123 9.48 9.59 22.32
CA SER A 123 8.14 10.19 22.43
C SER A 123 7.67 10.82 21.12
N LEU A 124 8.54 11.48 20.35
CA LEU A 124 8.20 12.05 19.03
C LEU A 124 7.91 10.94 18.00
N GLU A 125 8.64 9.84 18.06
CA GLU A 125 8.42 8.65 17.22
C GLU A 125 7.14 7.91 17.63
N SER A 126 6.83 7.85 18.92
CA SER A 126 5.61 7.23 19.46
C SER A 126 4.37 8.09 19.24
N ALA A 127 4.47 9.41 19.39
CA ALA A 127 3.39 10.35 19.11
C ALA A 127 2.99 10.34 17.62
N ALA A 128 3.95 10.12 16.70
CA ALA A 128 3.65 9.85 15.30
C ALA A 128 2.88 8.55 15.09
N SER A 129 3.09 7.55 15.95
CA SER A 129 2.38 6.27 15.92
C SER A 129 0.98 6.33 16.56
N GLU A 130 0.76 7.24 17.52
CA GLU A 130 -0.53 7.40 18.23
C GLU A 130 -1.47 8.44 17.59
N ALA A 131 -0.95 9.58 17.14
CA ALA A 131 -1.76 10.61 16.46
C ALA A 131 -2.12 10.24 15.00
N GLY A 132 -1.44 9.23 14.45
CA GLY A 132 -1.53 8.81 13.04
C GLY A 132 -2.03 7.39 12.81
N ARG A 133 -2.66 6.72 13.79
CA ARG A 133 -3.32 5.41 13.57
C ARG A 133 -4.62 5.58 12.76
N SER A 134 -4.50 6.15 11.56
CA SER A 134 -5.58 6.16 10.59
C SER A 134 -5.83 4.71 10.19
N THR A 135 -6.89 4.13 10.72
CA THR A 135 -7.34 2.81 10.29
C THR A 135 -7.55 2.81 8.77
N PHE A 136 -7.08 1.76 8.11
CA PHE A 136 -7.23 1.63 6.66
C PHE A 136 -8.53 0.87 6.37
N LYS A 137 -9.32 1.34 5.40
CA LYS A 137 -10.59 0.69 5.05
C LYS A 137 -10.55 0.19 3.61
N ALA A 138 -10.85 -1.08 3.42
CA ALA A 138 -10.95 -1.71 2.11
C ALA A 138 -11.88 -2.93 2.18
N PHE A 139 -12.60 -3.21 1.09
CA PHE A 139 -13.53 -4.35 0.99
C PHE A 139 -14.54 -4.43 2.16
N GLY A 140 -15.02 -3.29 2.65
CA GLY A 140 -15.92 -3.22 3.82
C GLY A 140 -15.29 -3.57 5.17
N LYS A 141 -13.98 -3.86 5.22
CA LYS A 141 -13.22 -4.18 6.42
C LYS A 141 -12.33 -3.02 6.84
N THR A 142 -12.10 -2.90 8.15
CA THR A 142 -11.16 -1.95 8.75
C THR A 142 -9.91 -2.70 9.21
N TYR A 143 -8.73 -2.19 8.85
CA TYR A 143 -7.41 -2.74 9.13
C TYR A 143 -6.61 -1.74 9.98
N ALA A 144 -5.61 -2.22 10.73
CA ALA A 144 -4.78 -1.32 11.51
C ALA A 144 -3.82 -0.49 10.63
N SER A 145 -3.53 -0.94 9.40
CA SER A 145 -2.71 -0.24 8.42
C SER A 145 -3.02 -0.69 6.98
N GLU A 146 -2.52 0.07 5.99
CA GLU A 146 -2.53 -0.33 4.57
C GLU A 146 -1.81 -1.67 4.36
N ARG A 147 -0.64 -1.83 4.99
CA ARG A 147 0.19 -3.03 4.91
C ARG A 147 -0.59 -4.29 5.33
N GLU A 148 -1.39 -4.21 6.39
CA GLU A 148 -2.23 -5.33 6.81
C GLU A 148 -3.33 -5.65 5.80
N ALA A 149 -3.93 -4.63 5.18
CA ALA A 149 -4.93 -4.83 4.13
C ALA A 149 -4.33 -5.49 2.89
N VAL A 150 -3.12 -5.05 2.49
CA VAL A 150 -2.35 -5.66 1.39
C VAL A 150 -2.05 -7.12 1.68
N ILE A 151 -1.58 -7.44 2.87
CA ILE A 151 -1.26 -8.83 3.23
C ILE A 151 -2.51 -9.70 3.24
N ASP A 152 -3.60 -9.26 3.87
CA ASP A 152 -4.85 -10.04 3.90
C ASP A 152 -5.39 -10.28 2.48
N PHE A 153 -5.29 -9.28 1.60
CA PHE A 153 -5.64 -9.43 0.18
C PHE A 153 -4.74 -10.47 -0.51
N LEU A 154 -3.42 -10.34 -0.39
CA LEU A 154 -2.47 -11.24 -1.04
C LEU A 154 -2.58 -12.67 -0.52
N GLU A 155 -2.77 -12.87 0.79
CA GLU A 155 -3.00 -14.19 1.39
C GLU A 155 -4.29 -14.84 0.87
N ALA A 156 -5.32 -14.05 0.58
CA ALA A 156 -6.56 -14.55 0.00
C ALA A 156 -6.39 -14.94 -1.48
N ILE A 157 -5.80 -14.04 -2.28
CA ILE A 157 -5.80 -14.14 -3.73
C ILE A 157 -4.73 -15.12 -4.23
N THR A 158 -3.56 -15.19 -3.59
CA THR A 158 -2.44 -16.05 -4.03
C THR A 158 -2.85 -17.52 -4.26
N PRO A 159 -3.42 -18.24 -3.27
CA PRO A 159 -3.85 -19.62 -3.50
C PRO A 159 -5.02 -19.71 -4.48
N ALA A 160 -5.88 -18.68 -4.54
CA ALA A 160 -7.01 -18.64 -5.46
C ALA A 160 -6.55 -18.60 -6.92
N GLU A 161 -5.59 -17.74 -7.26
CA GLU A 161 -4.99 -17.62 -8.60
C GLU A 161 -4.31 -18.92 -9.07
N VAL A 162 -3.55 -19.56 -8.17
CA VAL A 162 -2.92 -20.85 -8.47
C VAL A 162 -3.98 -21.90 -8.79
N ALA A 163 -5.01 -22.00 -7.95
CA ALA A 163 -6.07 -22.98 -8.16
C ALA A 163 -6.97 -22.64 -9.36
N ALA A 164 -7.17 -21.36 -9.68
CA ALA A 164 -7.86 -20.92 -10.89
C ALA A 164 -7.08 -21.34 -12.14
N SER A 165 -5.76 -21.16 -12.17
CA SER A 165 -4.90 -21.65 -13.25
C SER A 165 -5.08 -23.15 -13.48
N GLU A 166 -5.04 -23.95 -12.42
CA GLU A 166 -5.24 -25.40 -12.49
C GLU A 166 -6.63 -25.75 -13.05
N ALA A 167 -7.67 -25.10 -12.54
CA ALA A 167 -9.05 -25.31 -12.97
C ALA A 167 -9.26 -25.01 -14.45
N ILE A 168 -8.68 -23.89 -14.92
CA ILE A 168 -8.79 -23.45 -16.32
C ILE A 168 -7.99 -24.39 -17.22
N ARG A 169 -6.85 -24.93 -16.76
CA ARG A 169 -6.10 -25.96 -17.49
C ARG A 169 -6.89 -27.25 -17.62
N GLU A 170 -7.62 -27.66 -16.57
CA GLU A 170 -8.50 -28.82 -16.63
C GLU A 170 -9.68 -28.58 -17.58
N TRP A 171 -10.32 -27.41 -17.49
CA TRP A 171 -11.37 -27.02 -18.44
C TRP A 171 -10.84 -27.06 -19.88
N LEU A 172 -9.64 -26.51 -20.12
CA LEU A 172 -9.00 -26.52 -21.44
C LEU A 172 -8.84 -27.94 -22.00
N GLN A 173 -8.57 -28.95 -21.16
CA GLN A 173 -8.43 -30.35 -21.60
C GLN A 173 -9.75 -30.95 -22.09
N THR A 174 -10.88 -30.54 -21.50
CA THR A 174 -12.20 -31.06 -21.86
C THR A 174 -12.99 -30.14 -22.78
N CYS A 175 -12.49 -28.92 -23.04
CA CYS A 175 -13.15 -27.92 -23.85
C CYS A 175 -13.37 -28.41 -25.29
N GLN A 176 -14.58 -28.27 -25.80
CA GLN A 176 -14.98 -28.70 -27.14
C GLN A 176 -15.07 -27.55 -28.13
N ILE A 177 -15.19 -26.30 -27.66
CA ILE A 177 -15.35 -25.12 -28.52
C ILE A 177 -14.00 -24.45 -28.78
N ASP A 178 -13.52 -24.48 -30.03
CA ASP A 178 -12.17 -24.03 -30.38
C ASP A 178 -11.88 -22.56 -30.08
N CYS A 179 -12.85 -21.66 -30.24
CA CYS A 179 -12.67 -20.24 -29.93
C CYS A 179 -12.49 -19.99 -28.41
N ILE A 180 -12.99 -20.89 -27.55
CA ILE A 180 -12.79 -20.83 -26.11
C ILE A 180 -11.38 -21.29 -25.76
N LYS A 181 -10.90 -22.41 -26.34
CA LYS A 181 -9.58 -22.99 -26.06
C LYS A 181 -8.44 -21.98 -26.17
N GLY A 182 -8.49 -21.11 -27.18
CA GLY A 182 -7.47 -20.07 -27.39
C GLY A 182 -7.37 -19.13 -26.20
N GLY A 183 -8.49 -18.61 -25.72
CA GLY A 183 -8.50 -17.72 -24.56
C GLY A 183 -8.20 -18.45 -23.25
N LEU A 184 -8.70 -19.68 -23.04
CA LEU A 184 -8.39 -20.45 -21.83
C LEU A 184 -6.89 -20.69 -21.66
N LYS A 185 -6.15 -20.92 -22.76
CA LYS A 185 -4.67 -21.02 -22.71
C LYS A 185 -4.05 -19.74 -22.16
N MET A 186 -4.47 -18.58 -22.67
CA MET A 186 -3.93 -17.29 -22.24
C MET A 186 -4.29 -16.98 -20.79
N VAL A 187 -5.54 -17.23 -20.40
CA VAL A 187 -6.01 -17.00 -19.03
C VAL A 187 -5.24 -17.92 -18.06
N ALA A 188 -5.17 -19.23 -18.32
CA ALA A 188 -4.46 -20.17 -17.46
C ALA A 188 -2.99 -19.77 -17.19
N GLU A 189 -2.27 -19.27 -18.19
CA GLU A 189 -0.90 -18.79 -18.00
C GLU A 189 -0.83 -17.53 -17.14
N ARG A 190 -1.78 -16.60 -17.30
CA ARG A 190 -1.85 -15.36 -16.52
C ARG A 190 -2.18 -15.63 -15.06
N GLU A 191 -3.26 -16.36 -14.75
CA GLU A 191 -3.60 -16.70 -13.35
C GLU A 191 -2.42 -17.39 -12.65
N GLY A 192 -1.77 -18.32 -13.36
CA GLY A 192 -0.61 -19.04 -12.83
C GLY A 192 0.59 -18.12 -12.57
N TYR A 193 0.80 -17.12 -13.43
CA TYR A 193 1.82 -16.10 -13.23
C TYR A 193 1.47 -15.17 -12.06
N HIS A 194 0.23 -14.68 -11.98
CA HIS A 194 -0.23 -13.82 -10.89
C HIS A 194 -0.07 -14.52 -9.53
N GLY A 195 -0.49 -15.78 -9.42
CA GLY A 195 -0.31 -16.58 -8.21
C GLY A 195 1.16 -16.69 -7.77
N ARG A 196 2.10 -16.92 -8.70
CA ARG A 196 3.54 -16.95 -8.37
C ARG A 196 4.08 -15.58 -7.96
N ALA A 197 3.70 -14.52 -8.68
CA ALA A 197 4.15 -13.16 -8.38
C ALA A 197 3.63 -12.68 -7.01
N PHE A 198 2.38 -13.00 -6.66
CA PHE A 198 1.82 -12.69 -5.35
C PHE A 198 2.42 -13.53 -4.22
N ALA A 199 2.74 -14.80 -4.48
CA ALA A 199 3.48 -15.63 -3.55
C ALA A 199 4.86 -15.06 -3.21
N GLU A 200 5.62 -14.61 -4.21
CA GLU A 200 6.90 -13.94 -4.02
C GLU A 200 6.72 -12.64 -3.22
N ARG A 201 5.71 -11.83 -3.55
CA ARG A 201 5.43 -10.59 -2.84
C ARG A 201 5.05 -10.80 -1.37
N LEU A 202 4.28 -11.85 -1.05
CA LEU A 202 3.98 -12.22 0.33
C LEU A 202 5.25 -12.54 1.13
N ILE A 203 6.18 -13.28 0.52
CA ILE A 203 7.46 -13.63 1.15
C ILE A 203 8.30 -12.38 1.42
N GLU A 204 8.36 -11.44 0.46
CA GLU A 204 9.02 -10.14 0.65
C GLU A 204 8.41 -9.34 1.81
N LEU A 205 7.08 -9.45 2.00
CA LEU A 205 6.36 -8.85 3.12
C LEU A 205 6.47 -9.67 4.43
N GLY A 206 7.39 -10.64 4.51
CA GLY A 206 7.64 -11.43 5.70
C GLY A 206 6.46 -12.31 6.10
N ARG A 207 5.75 -12.85 5.11
CA ARG A 207 4.65 -13.82 5.27
C ARG A 207 4.97 -15.12 4.54
N THR A 208 4.21 -16.15 4.86
CA THR A 208 4.24 -17.44 4.16
C THR A 208 3.02 -17.57 3.28
N VAL A 209 3.16 -18.24 2.15
CA VAL A 209 2.03 -18.51 1.26
C VAL A 209 1.06 -19.49 1.92
N PRO A 210 -0.24 -19.18 2.00
CA PRO A 210 -1.24 -20.12 2.51
C PRO A 210 -1.31 -21.39 1.66
N ALA A 211 -1.48 -22.55 2.32
CA ALA A 211 -1.50 -23.85 1.64
C ALA A 211 -2.81 -24.15 0.90
N SER A 212 -3.89 -23.42 1.18
CA SER A 212 -5.22 -23.73 0.66
C SER A 212 -6.02 -22.49 0.33
N VAL A 213 -6.87 -22.63 -0.69
CA VAL A 213 -7.90 -21.66 -1.07
C VAL A 213 -8.95 -21.52 0.03
N ARG A 214 -9.50 -20.31 0.21
CA ARG A 214 -10.63 -20.09 1.13
C ARG A 214 -11.89 -20.84 0.65
N PRO A 215 -12.72 -21.39 1.55
CA PRO A 215 -13.88 -22.20 1.15
C PRO A 215 -14.83 -21.52 0.16
N GLU A 216 -14.98 -20.20 0.25
CA GLU A 216 -15.88 -19.40 -0.58
C GLU A 216 -15.45 -19.35 -2.05
N ILE A 217 -14.15 -19.54 -2.32
CA ILE A 217 -13.58 -19.53 -3.67
C ILE A 217 -13.55 -20.96 -4.24
N ARG A 218 -13.43 -21.98 -3.37
CA ARG A 218 -13.36 -23.40 -3.75
C ARG A 218 -14.52 -23.83 -4.66
N GLU A 219 -15.75 -23.41 -4.34
CA GLU A 219 -16.94 -23.74 -5.15
C GLU A 219 -16.81 -23.27 -6.61
N SER A 220 -16.26 -22.07 -6.81
CA SER A 220 -16.07 -21.50 -8.15
C SER A 220 -15.06 -22.31 -8.95
N ILE A 221 -13.99 -22.77 -8.29
CA ILE A 221 -12.97 -23.60 -8.93
C ILE A 221 -13.54 -24.98 -9.27
N ASP A 222 -14.23 -25.62 -8.33
CA ASP A 222 -14.77 -26.96 -8.53
C ASP A 222 -15.78 -26.97 -9.68
N TYR A 223 -16.55 -25.89 -9.82
CA TYR A 223 -17.45 -25.69 -10.95
C TYR A 223 -16.72 -25.62 -12.31
N LEU A 224 -15.59 -24.92 -12.39
CA LEU A 224 -14.79 -24.86 -13.63
C LEU A 224 -14.19 -26.23 -14.01
N ARG A 225 -13.99 -27.10 -13.01
CA ARG A 225 -13.43 -28.45 -13.20
C ARG A 225 -14.49 -29.50 -13.55
N ASP A 226 -15.77 -29.20 -13.38
CA ASP A 226 -16.84 -30.17 -13.60
C ASP A 226 -16.97 -30.52 -15.09
N THR A 227 -16.60 -31.76 -15.43
CA THR A 227 -16.64 -32.29 -16.79
C THR A 227 -18.05 -32.61 -17.28
N ASN A 228 -19.05 -32.61 -16.39
CA ASN A 228 -20.46 -32.80 -16.77
C ASN A 228 -21.10 -31.52 -17.32
N LEU A 229 -20.43 -30.37 -17.16
CA LEU A 229 -20.90 -29.10 -17.66
C LEU A 229 -20.29 -28.79 -19.03
N SER A 230 -21.11 -28.35 -19.95
CA SER A 230 -20.66 -27.80 -21.24
C SER A 230 -19.86 -26.51 -21.05
N ASP A 231 -19.06 -26.17 -22.05
CA ASP A 231 -18.30 -24.93 -22.06
C ASP A 231 -19.21 -23.68 -21.98
N LEU A 232 -20.38 -23.74 -22.61
CA LEU A 232 -21.35 -22.65 -22.59
C LEU A 232 -21.99 -22.50 -21.21
N GLU A 233 -22.36 -23.59 -20.55
CA GLU A 233 -22.88 -23.53 -19.18
C GLU A 233 -21.87 -22.90 -18.24
N LYS A 234 -20.59 -23.26 -18.37
CA LYS A 234 -19.52 -22.66 -17.57
C LYS A 234 -19.45 -21.14 -17.74
N LEU A 235 -19.50 -20.66 -18.97
CA LEU A 235 -19.54 -19.22 -19.28
C LEU A 235 -20.81 -18.53 -18.75
N GLN A 236 -21.98 -19.18 -18.92
CA GLN A 236 -23.26 -18.64 -18.47
C GLN A 236 -23.32 -18.45 -16.96
N ARG A 237 -22.74 -19.36 -16.17
CA ARG A 237 -22.63 -19.16 -14.72
C ARG A 237 -21.75 -17.98 -14.37
N THR A 238 -20.60 -17.83 -15.04
CA THR A 238 -19.72 -16.67 -14.79
C THR A 238 -20.44 -15.35 -15.00
N ILE A 239 -21.22 -15.23 -16.07
CA ILE A 239 -21.97 -13.99 -16.37
C ILE A 239 -23.16 -13.81 -15.45
N SER A 240 -23.82 -14.89 -15.04
CA SER A 240 -24.90 -14.79 -14.05
C SER A 240 -24.38 -14.22 -12.72
N ARG A 241 -23.12 -14.52 -12.38
CA ARG A 241 -22.45 -13.99 -11.19
C ARG A 241 -21.90 -12.58 -11.41
N TYR A 242 -21.37 -12.30 -12.60
CA TYR A 242 -20.73 -11.04 -12.96
C TYR A 242 -21.31 -10.51 -14.28
N PRO A 243 -22.57 -10.00 -14.25
CA PRO A 243 -23.26 -9.54 -15.46
C PRO A 243 -22.61 -8.29 -16.06
N ASN A 244 -21.95 -7.48 -15.21
CA ASN A 244 -21.18 -6.32 -15.62
C ASN A 244 -19.73 -6.48 -15.12
N PRO A 245 -18.77 -6.78 -16.01
CA PRO A 245 -17.36 -6.92 -15.66
C PRO A 245 -16.77 -5.71 -14.95
N GLU A 246 -17.13 -4.50 -15.36
CA GLU A 246 -16.61 -3.26 -14.79
C GLU A 246 -17.08 -3.09 -13.34
N ASP A 247 -18.37 -3.29 -13.08
CA ASP A 247 -18.92 -3.21 -11.73
C ASP A 247 -18.33 -4.29 -10.81
N ALA A 248 -18.12 -5.50 -11.35
CA ALA A 248 -17.52 -6.60 -10.61
C ALA A 248 -16.07 -6.30 -10.17
N MET A 249 -15.30 -5.60 -11.00
CA MET A 249 -13.91 -5.26 -10.73
C MET A 249 -13.73 -3.95 -9.95
N GLN A 250 -14.77 -3.12 -9.87
CA GLN A 250 -14.71 -1.80 -9.22
C GLN A 250 -14.14 -1.83 -7.79
N PRO A 251 -14.50 -2.77 -6.89
CA PRO A 251 -13.93 -2.82 -5.55
C PRO A 251 -12.41 -3.03 -5.54
N LEU A 252 -11.87 -3.79 -6.50
CA LEU A 252 -10.43 -3.98 -6.64
C LEU A 252 -9.75 -2.69 -7.12
N PHE A 253 -10.32 -1.99 -8.10
CA PHE A 253 -9.78 -0.71 -8.56
C PHE A 253 -9.78 0.36 -7.46
N GLU A 254 -10.80 0.38 -6.62
CA GLU A 254 -10.88 1.27 -5.46
C GLU A 254 -9.80 0.93 -4.42
N PHE A 255 -9.62 -0.35 -4.11
CA PHE A 255 -8.53 -0.80 -3.23
C PHE A 255 -7.16 -0.40 -3.76
N ILE A 256 -6.88 -0.65 -5.05
CA ILE A 256 -5.63 -0.25 -5.69
C ILE A 256 -5.42 1.27 -5.60
N SER A 257 -6.47 2.05 -5.84
CA SER A 257 -6.41 3.50 -5.83
C SER A 257 -6.15 4.06 -4.43
N SER A 258 -6.61 3.36 -3.39
CA SER A 258 -6.40 3.78 -2.00
C SER A 258 -4.98 3.50 -1.48
N LEU A 259 -4.23 2.57 -2.08
CA LEU A 259 -2.84 2.30 -1.71
C LEU A 259 -1.94 3.54 -1.94
N GLN A 260 -1.26 4.01 -0.91
CA GLN A 260 -0.32 5.14 -0.95
C GLN A 260 1.10 4.77 -0.52
N GLU A 261 1.26 3.74 0.31
CA GLU A 261 2.56 3.40 0.90
C GLU A 261 3.25 2.31 0.08
N ASP A 262 2.53 1.23 -0.26
CA ASP A 262 3.08 0.09 -1.00
C ASP A 262 2.92 0.26 -2.52
N GLN A 263 3.76 1.11 -3.11
CA GLN A 263 3.74 1.39 -4.56
C GLN A 263 4.07 0.16 -5.41
N GLN A 264 4.94 -0.73 -4.93
CA GLN A 264 5.28 -1.95 -5.66
C GLN A 264 4.05 -2.84 -5.80
N THR A 265 3.37 -3.13 -4.69
CA THR A 265 2.15 -3.94 -4.74
C THR A 265 1.05 -3.24 -5.54
N LYS A 266 0.92 -1.91 -5.42
CA LYS A 266 -0.04 -1.13 -6.19
C LYS A 266 0.10 -1.32 -7.71
N GLU A 267 1.31 -1.21 -8.25
CA GLU A 267 1.52 -1.40 -9.69
C GLU A 267 1.30 -2.86 -10.11
N MET A 268 1.69 -3.83 -9.28
CA MET A 268 1.39 -5.25 -9.53
C MET A 268 -0.12 -5.49 -9.63
N LEU A 269 -0.88 -4.95 -8.69
CA LEU A 269 -2.34 -5.10 -8.65
C LEU A 269 -3.03 -4.37 -9.81
N ARG A 270 -2.47 -3.28 -10.34
CA ARG A 270 -3.01 -2.63 -11.55
C ARG A 270 -2.95 -3.53 -12.78
N LEU A 271 -1.80 -4.18 -13.00
CA LEU A 271 -1.64 -5.10 -14.12
C LEU A 271 -2.55 -6.32 -13.96
N PHE A 272 -2.58 -6.89 -12.75
CA PHE A 272 -3.51 -7.95 -12.38
C PHE A 272 -4.98 -7.55 -12.68
N ALA A 273 -5.45 -6.42 -12.15
CA ALA A 273 -6.82 -5.98 -12.35
C ALA A 273 -7.18 -5.74 -13.83
N ALA A 274 -6.23 -5.27 -14.64
CA ALA A 274 -6.42 -5.11 -16.07
C ALA A 274 -6.55 -6.46 -16.79
N ASP A 275 -5.75 -7.44 -16.40
CA ASP A 275 -5.83 -8.81 -16.92
C ASP A 275 -7.16 -9.47 -16.56
N GLU A 276 -7.59 -9.35 -15.30
CA GLU A 276 -8.87 -9.89 -14.80
C GLU A 276 -10.07 -9.27 -15.50
N LEU A 277 -10.07 -7.93 -15.64
CA LEU A 277 -11.13 -7.24 -16.38
C LEU A 277 -11.16 -7.70 -17.85
N SER A 278 -10.00 -7.92 -18.47
CA SER A 278 -9.92 -8.46 -19.82
C SER A 278 -10.49 -9.89 -19.90
N THR A 279 -10.23 -10.74 -18.92
CA THR A 279 -10.80 -12.11 -18.83
C THR A 279 -12.32 -12.05 -18.76
N LEU A 280 -12.87 -11.24 -17.85
CA LEU A 280 -14.32 -11.13 -17.65
C LEU A 280 -15.03 -10.57 -18.87
N ARG A 281 -14.47 -9.54 -19.53
CA ARG A 281 -15.01 -8.99 -20.78
C ARG A 281 -15.02 -10.02 -21.91
N TRP A 282 -13.93 -10.76 -22.04
CA TRP A 282 -13.81 -11.82 -23.04
C TRP A 282 -14.84 -12.92 -22.82
N GLN A 283 -14.99 -13.42 -21.59
CA GLN A 283 -16.01 -14.42 -21.23
C GLN A 283 -17.43 -13.92 -21.48
N ASN A 284 -17.73 -12.66 -21.09
CA ASN A 284 -19.02 -12.02 -21.34
C ASN A 284 -19.36 -12.02 -22.84
N THR A 285 -18.44 -11.49 -23.64
CA THR A 285 -18.60 -11.38 -25.09
C THR A 285 -18.81 -12.75 -25.73
N LEU A 286 -17.98 -13.73 -25.38
CA LEU A 286 -18.09 -15.08 -25.94
C LEU A 286 -19.40 -15.76 -25.60
N CYS A 287 -19.89 -15.64 -24.36
CA CYS A 287 -21.14 -16.28 -24.00
C CYS A 287 -22.34 -15.70 -24.76
N VAL A 288 -22.37 -14.38 -25.00
CA VAL A 288 -23.42 -13.75 -25.81
C VAL A 288 -23.40 -14.35 -27.23
N VAL A 289 -22.23 -14.39 -27.85
CA VAL A 289 -22.04 -14.96 -29.19
C VAL A 289 -22.44 -16.44 -29.24
N LEU A 290 -21.96 -17.25 -28.30
CA LEU A 290 -22.24 -18.68 -28.28
C LEU A 290 -23.69 -19.01 -27.95
N THR A 291 -24.34 -18.22 -27.08
CA THR A 291 -25.77 -18.35 -26.81
C THR A 291 -26.60 -18.08 -28.07
N GLU A 292 -26.20 -17.08 -28.87
CA GLU A 292 -26.82 -16.79 -30.15
C GLU A 292 -26.60 -17.92 -31.16
N MET A 293 -25.36 -18.41 -31.29
CA MET A 293 -25.03 -19.55 -32.16
C MET A 293 -25.83 -20.80 -31.79
N LYS A 294 -26.00 -21.09 -30.49
CA LYS A 294 -26.82 -22.21 -30.00
C LYS A 294 -28.29 -22.01 -30.37
N ARG A 295 -28.84 -20.80 -30.21
CA ARG A 295 -30.22 -20.48 -30.61
C ARG A 295 -30.45 -20.68 -32.10
N ASN A 296 -29.43 -20.40 -32.92
CA ASN A 296 -29.46 -20.56 -34.38
C ASN A 296 -29.09 -21.98 -34.84
N GLY A 297 -28.87 -22.93 -33.93
CA GLY A 297 -28.54 -24.33 -34.25
C GLY A 297 -27.14 -24.54 -34.84
N GLN A 298 -26.23 -23.56 -34.67
CA GLN A 298 -24.86 -23.62 -35.20
C GLN A 298 -23.89 -24.39 -34.29
N ILE A 299 -24.24 -24.56 -33.02
CA ILE A 299 -23.51 -25.40 -32.06
C ILE A 299 -24.50 -26.33 -31.35
N ALA A 300 -24.00 -27.49 -30.91
CA ALA A 300 -24.81 -28.48 -30.20
C ALA A 300 -25.38 -27.93 -28.89
N ALA A 301 -26.50 -28.51 -28.47
CA ALA A 301 -27.13 -28.19 -27.19
C ALA A 301 -26.27 -28.61 -26.01
#